data_AF-A0A420MUF2-F1
#
_entry.id   AF-A0A420MUF2-F1
#
_cell.length_a   1.000
_cell.length_b   1.000
_cell.length_c   1.000
_cell.angle_alpha   90.00
_cell.angle_beta   90.00
_cell.angle_gamma   90.00
#
_symmetry.space_group_name_H-M   'P 1'
#
loop_
_entity.id
_entity.type
_entity.pdbx_description
1 polymer ?
#
loop_
_entity_poly.entity_id
_entity_poly.type
_entity_poly.pdbx_seq_one_letter_code
_entity_poly.pdbx_strand_id
1 'polypeptide(L)' 'MPPITTREIEEAIEEAAPLKAPGPDGITNKALQIASPWIKHHLTKIFNQSLTLG' A
#
# COMPACT_ATOMS: atom_id res chain seq x y z
N MET A 1 17.05 -1.35 -6.57
CA MET A 1 16.51 -1.61 -5.21
C MET A 1 16.02 -3.05 -5.15
N PRO A 2 16.08 -3.73 -4.00
CA PRO A 2 15.48 -5.07 -3.88
C PRO A 2 13.97 -5.00 -4.13
N PRO A 3 13.34 -6.10 -4.60
CA PRO A 3 11.88 -6.14 -4.77
C PRO A 3 11.15 -6.01 -3.43
N ILE A 4 10.06 -5.26 -3.42
CA ILE A 4 9.15 -5.14 -2.28
C ILE A 4 8.33 -6.43 -2.18
N THR A 5 8.23 -6.99 -0.98
CA THR A 5 7.44 -8.18 -0.66
C THR A 5 6.01 -7.82 -0.30
N THR A 6 5.09 -8.78 -0.41
CA THR A 6 3.70 -8.59 0.05
C THR A 6 3.60 -8.36 1.56
N ARG A 7 4.54 -8.91 2.34
CA ARG A 7 4.67 -8.69 3.78
C ARG A 7 4.94 -7.21 4.08
N GLU A 8 5.91 -6.61 3.39
CA GLU A 8 6.25 -5.20 3.57
C GLU A 8 5.08 -4.28 3.19
N ILE A 9 4.30 -4.63 2.16
CA ILE A 9 3.07 -3.89 1.83
C ILE A 9 2.01 -4.00 2.92
N GLU A 10 1.81 -5.20 3.45
CA GLU A 10 0.84 -5.44 4.53
C GLU A 10 1.22 -4.67 5.79
N GLU A 11 2.49 -4.75 6.21
CA GLU A 11 3.02 -3.99 7.36
C GLU A 11 2.88 -2.48 7.14
N ALA A 12 3.22 -1.97 5.96
CA ALA A 12 3.07 -0.54 5.65
C ALA A 12 1.61 -0.05 5.72
N ILE A 13 0.64 -0.88 5.31
CA ILE A 13 -0.79 -0.55 5.41
C ILE A 13 -1.25 -0.56 6.88
N GLU A 14 -0.80 -1.53 7.67
CA GLU A 14 -1.14 -1.66 9.09
C GLU A 14 -0.56 -0.51 9.94
N GLU A 15 0.68 -0.12 9.66
CA GLU A 15 1.38 0.98 10.35
C GLU A 15 0.84 2.37 9.96
N ALA A 16 0.10 2.47 8.86
CA ALA A 16 -0.50 3.74 8.44
C ALA A 16 -1.52 4.23 9.48
N ALA A 17 -1.26 5.40 10.09
CA ALA A 17 -2.14 5.96 11.12
C ALA A 17 -3.60 6.09 10.60
N PRO A 18 -4.58 5.39 11.20
CA PRO A 18 -5.91 5.22 10.61
C PRO A 18 -6.76 6.50 10.59
N LEU A 19 -6.44 7.48 11.45
CA LEU A 19 -7.18 8.72 11.63
C LEU A 19 -6.52 9.94 10.95
N LYS A 20 -5.61 9.70 9.99
CA LYS A 20 -5.10 10.78 9.14
C LYS A 20 -6.14 11.22 8.11
N ALA A 21 -6.07 12.49 7.73
CA ALA A 21 -6.86 13.02 6.63
C ALA A 21 -6.58 12.21 5.34
N PRO A 22 -7.60 11.98 4.49
CA PRO A 22 -7.43 11.29 3.22
C PRO A 22 -6.49 12.07 2.29
N GLY A 23 -5.88 11.34 1.34
CA GLY A 23 -5.13 11.95 0.25
C GLY A 23 -6.04 12.69 -0.75
N PRO A 24 -5.48 13.28 -1.82
CA PRO A 24 -6.25 13.90 -2.90
C PRO A 24 -7.23 12.94 -3.61
N ASP A 25 -7.01 11.64 -3.47
CA ASP A 25 -7.89 10.56 -3.96
C ASP A 25 -9.14 10.34 -3.08
N GLY A 26 -9.21 10.99 -1.91
CA GLY A 26 -10.30 10.82 -0.95
C GLY A 26 -10.26 9.48 -0.19
N ILE A 27 -9.22 8.66 -0.37
CA ILE A 27 -9.12 7.35 0.28
C ILE A 27 -8.48 7.53 1.67
N THR A 28 -9.17 7.06 2.70
CA THR A 28 -8.64 7.05 4.06
C THR A 28 -7.76 5.84 4.32
N ASN A 29 -6.79 5.97 5.22
CA ASN A 29 -5.98 4.83 5.67
C ASN A 29 -6.85 3.69 6.24
N LYS A 30 -7.98 4.01 6.87
CA LYS A 30 -8.92 2.99 7.36
C LYS A 30 -9.52 2.17 6.23
N ALA A 31 -9.91 2.81 5.13
CA ALA A 31 -10.40 2.11 3.95
C ALA A 31 -9.30 1.24 3.32
N LEU A 32 -8.06 1.76 3.24
CA LEU A 32 -6.90 1.02 2.76
C LEU A 32 -6.61 -0.23 3.62
N GLN A 33 -6.67 -0.11 4.94
CA GLN A 33 -6.50 -1.22 5.89
C GLN A 33 -7.58 -2.28 5.72
N ILE A 34 -8.85 -1.88 5.63
CA ILE A 34 -9.95 -2.81 5.37
C ILE A 34 -9.71 -3.54 4.04
N ALA A 35 -9.27 -2.81 3.02
CA ALA A 35 -9.07 -3.34 1.68
C ALA A 35 -7.83 -4.26 1.54
N SER A 36 -6.89 -4.21 2.50
CA SER A 36 -5.57 -4.88 2.45
C SER A 36 -5.61 -6.33 1.93
N PRO A 37 -6.51 -7.21 2.41
CA PRO A 37 -6.55 -8.61 1.96
C PRO A 37 -6.79 -8.78 0.45
N TRP A 38 -7.47 -7.83 -0.19
CA TRP A 38 -7.79 -7.89 -1.62
C TRP A 38 -6.78 -7.17 -2.50
N ILE A 39 -6.10 -6.14 -1.99
CA ILE A 39 -5.27 -5.26 -2.82
C ILE A 39 -3.76 -5.47 -2.65
N LYS A 40 -3.30 -6.12 -1.57
CA LYS A 40 -1.85 -6.21 -1.25
C LYS A 40 -1.00 -6.82 -2.36
N HIS A 41 -1.49 -7.84 -3.06
CA HIS A 41 -0.77 -8.44 -4.20
C HIS A 41 -0.71 -7.50 -5.41
N HIS A 42 -1.79 -6.77 -5.70
CA HIS A 42 -1.81 -5.77 -6.78
C HIS A 42 -0.86 -4.62 -6.50
N LEU A 43 -0.88 -4.09 -5.27
CA LEU A 43 0.04 -3.04 -4.83
C LEU A 43 1.51 -3.50 -4.92
N THR A 44 1.81 -4.71 -4.46
CA THR A 44 3.16 -5.30 -4.57
C THR A 44 3.65 -5.28 -6.03
N LYS A 45 2.80 -5.69 -6.97
CA LYS A 45 3.15 -5.69 -8.40
C LYS A 45 3.40 -4.27 -8.92
N ILE A 46 2.49 -3.34 -8.65
CA ILE A 46 2.59 -1.96 -9.12
C ILE A 46 3.85 -1.29 -8.58
N PHE A 47 4.11 -1.40 -7.28
CA PHE A 47 5.30 -0.77 -6.68
C PHE A 47 6.60 -1.34 -7.23
N ASN A 48 6.69 -2.66 -7.39
CA ASN A 48 7.87 -3.26 -8.01
C ASN A 48 8.05 -2.85 -9.47
N GLN A 49 6.96 -2.66 -10.24
CA GLN A 49 7.05 -2.10 -11.59
C GLN A 49 7.58 -0.66 -11.54
N SER A 50 7.12 0.17 -10.62
CA SER A 50 7.63 1.53 -10.44
C SER A 50 9.13 1.57 -10.11
N LEU A 51 9.64 0.63 -9.31
CA LEU A 51 11.09 0.52 -9.02
C LEU A 51 11.95 0.25 -10.26
N THR A 52 11.34 -0.25 -11.35
CA THR A 52 12.04 -0.53 -12.62
C THR A 52 12.00 0.63 -13.61
N LEU A 53 11.22 1.68 -13.32
CA LEU A 53 11.03 2.79 -14.26
C LEU A 53 12.18 3.81 -14.29
N GLY A 54 13.11 3.77 -13.32
CA GLY A 54 14.31 4.62 -13.31
C GLY A 54 14.03 6.03 -12.82
#